data_AF-A0A512M679-F1
#
_entry.id   AF-A0A512M679-F1
#
_cell.length_a   1.000
_cell.length_b   1.000
_cell.length_c   1.000
_cell.angle_alpha   90.00
_cell.angle_beta   90.00
_cell.angle_gamma   90.00
#
_symmetry.space_group_name_H-M   'P 1'
#
loop_
_entity.id
_entity.type
_entity.pdbx_description
1 polymer ?
#
loop_
_entity_poly.entity_id
_entity_poly.type
_entity_poly.pdbx_seq_one_letter_code
_entity_poly.pdbx_strand_id
1 'polypeptide(L)'
;MLKAIIQNIHHGMSAKRPAFLMLSACLLLSACGKKEAVKTAAEAPKPAAVSDAKIDAEITDALNAPTPNQTDVQAELEGEAEDILAKYPNKTANELLNVPEVNAALKVGLTKLGQEKRLQDQINNSAQMVAKMKGLSGDPGTVGIDMDIKNYNHDQKSRMLQAVLSEDPKQIVSFITGEVGEAVPELTLEGAARASNGVAIRENPAPAK
;
A
#
# COMPACT_ATOMS: atom_id res chain seq x y z
N MET A 1 11.03 7.01 6.69
CA MET A 1 9.65 6.93 7.20
C MET A 1 9.00 5.58 6.94
N LEU A 2 8.91 5.07 5.69
CA LEU A 2 8.50 3.66 5.47
C LEU A 2 9.40 2.68 6.23
N LYS A 3 10.71 2.97 6.31
CA LYS A 3 11.66 2.26 7.18
C LYS A 3 11.29 2.25 8.66
N ALA A 4 10.57 3.24 9.23
CA ALA A 4 10.26 3.30 10.66
C ALA A 4 9.03 2.43 11.02
N ILE A 5 7.99 2.46 10.18
CA ILE A 5 6.84 1.54 10.27
C ILE A 5 7.30 0.10 10.00
N ILE A 6 8.17 -0.09 9.00
CA ILE A 6 8.81 -1.39 8.71
C ILE A 6 9.81 -1.77 9.82
N GLN A 7 10.49 -0.83 10.48
CA GLN A 7 11.47 -1.16 11.53
C GLN A 7 10.80 -1.80 12.73
N ASN A 8 9.63 -1.35 13.19
CA ASN A 8 8.93 -2.05 14.28
C ASN A 8 8.46 -3.47 13.89
N ILE A 9 8.23 -3.73 12.59
CA ILE A 9 7.90 -5.07 12.07
C ILE A 9 9.18 -5.93 11.87
N HIS A 10 10.32 -5.31 11.52
CA HIS A 10 11.58 -6.00 11.20
C HIS A 10 12.48 -6.33 12.40
N HIS A 11 12.27 -5.74 13.59
CA HIS A 11 13.13 -6.04 14.76
C HIS A 11 13.04 -7.49 15.27
N GLY A 12 12.15 -8.33 14.71
CA GLY A 12 12.09 -9.78 14.97
C GLY A 12 12.95 -10.65 14.04
N MET A 13 13.57 -10.12 12.99
CA MET A 13 14.32 -10.92 12.01
C MET A 13 15.81 -10.56 12.00
N SER A 14 16.55 -11.16 12.93
CA SER A 14 18.00 -11.05 12.98
C SER A 14 18.70 -12.03 12.01
N ALA A 15 19.35 -11.42 11.02
CA ALA A 15 20.62 -11.77 10.40
C ALA A 15 20.86 -13.19 9.82
N LYS A 16 21.05 -13.24 8.49
CA LYS A 16 22.36 -13.48 7.84
C LYS A 16 22.22 -13.42 6.31
N ARG A 17 22.89 -12.45 5.67
CA ARG A 17 23.30 -12.48 4.25
C ARG A 17 24.82 -12.34 4.21
N PRO A 18 25.49 -12.97 3.24
CA PRO A 18 26.10 -12.24 2.12
C PRO A 18 25.87 -12.99 0.80
N ALA A 19 26.19 -12.56 -0.41
CA ALA A 19 26.54 -11.32 -1.10
C ALA A 19 26.41 -11.73 -2.59
N PHE A 20 25.88 -10.89 -3.48
CA PHE A 20 25.81 -11.21 -4.91
C PHE A 20 26.43 -10.09 -5.77
N LEU A 21 27.34 -10.52 -6.63
CA LEU A 21 28.22 -9.79 -7.53
C LEU A 21 27.47 -9.12 -8.69
N MET A 22 27.94 -7.93 -9.08
CA MET A 22 27.68 -7.27 -10.37
C MET A 22 28.47 -7.97 -11.49
N LEU A 23 27.82 -8.24 -12.63
CA LEU A 23 28.43 -8.11 -13.96
C LEU A 23 27.33 -8.17 -15.02
N SER A 24 27.21 -7.16 -15.89
CA SER A 24 26.59 -7.37 -17.20
C SER A 24 27.10 -6.34 -18.21
N ALA A 25 27.87 -6.85 -19.16
CA ALA A 25 28.26 -6.20 -20.40
C ALA A 25 27.91 -7.17 -21.53
N CYS A 26 27.23 -6.70 -22.57
CA CYS A 26 27.42 -7.18 -23.94
C CYS A 26 26.72 -6.27 -24.95
N LEU A 27 27.51 -5.94 -25.98
CA LEU A 27 27.26 -5.12 -27.16
C LEU A 27 26.69 -5.94 -28.34
N LEU A 28 26.44 -5.21 -29.46
CA LEU A 28 26.48 -5.60 -30.89
C LEU A 28 25.10 -5.86 -31.54
N LEU A 29 24.60 -4.97 -32.41
CA LEU A 29 24.92 -4.65 -33.83
C LEU A 29 24.03 -5.44 -34.81
N SER A 30 23.32 -4.72 -35.69
CA SER A 30 23.33 -4.99 -37.13
C SER A 30 22.60 -3.89 -37.91
N ALA A 31 23.38 -3.13 -38.68
CA ALA A 31 22.93 -2.26 -39.76
C ALA A 31 23.25 -2.96 -41.11
N CYS A 32 22.32 -2.89 -42.08
CA CYS A 32 22.52 -3.12 -43.53
C CYS A 32 21.15 -2.84 -44.19
N GLY A 33 20.96 -2.23 -45.36
CA GLY A 33 21.84 -1.77 -46.42
C GLY A 33 20.92 -1.27 -47.56
N LYS A 34 21.40 -0.26 -48.27
CA LYS A 34 20.77 0.57 -49.31
C LYS A 34 20.43 -0.19 -50.62
N LYS A 35 19.36 0.20 -51.34
CA LYS A 35 19.21 0.13 -52.83
C LYS A 35 17.99 0.94 -53.32
N GLU A 36 18.19 1.80 -54.31
CA GLU A 36 17.17 2.56 -55.08
C GLU A 36 16.66 1.77 -56.30
N ALA A 37 15.37 1.90 -56.66
CA ALA A 37 14.88 2.59 -57.87
C ALA A 37 13.40 2.25 -58.25
N VAL A 38 12.55 3.29 -58.20
CA VAL A 38 11.50 3.73 -59.18
C VAL A 38 10.15 2.98 -59.38
N LYS A 39 9.08 3.73 -59.05
CA LYS A 39 7.66 3.82 -59.53
C LYS A 39 6.74 2.59 -59.51
N THR A 40 5.60 2.71 -58.80
CA THR A 40 4.24 2.94 -59.35
C THR A 40 3.28 3.26 -58.21
N ALA A 41 2.33 4.17 -58.43
CA ALA A 41 1.34 4.66 -57.49
C ALA A 41 0.46 3.54 -56.89
N ALA A 42 0.21 3.59 -55.59
CA ALA A 42 -0.95 2.98 -54.94
C ALA A 42 -1.33 3.82 -53.72
N GLU A 43 -2.60 4.20 -53.71
CA GLU A 43 -3.34 5.01 -52.76
C GLU A 43 -3.12 4.58 -51.30
N ALA A 44 -2.87 5.53 -50.41
CA ALA A 44 -2.82 5.29 -48.97
C ALA A 44 -4.21 4.82 -48.49
N PRO A 45 -4.33 3.74 -47.70
CA PRO A 45 -5.61 3.37 -47.14
C PRO A 45 -6.02 4.43 -46.13
N LYS A 46 -7.10 5.13 -46.44
CA LYS A 46 -7.83 6.03 -45.55
C LYS A 46 -8.08 5.28 -44.22
N PRO A 47 -7.76 5.86 -43.05
CA PRO A 47 -8.14 5.23 -41.79
C PRO A 47 -9.67 5.07 -41.78
N ALA A 48 -10.14 3.86 -41.47
CA ALA A 48 -11.55 3.57 -41.33
C ALA A 48 -12.15 4.57 -40.34
N ALA A 49 -13.15 5.33 -40.79
CA ALA A 49 -13.90 6.22 -39.93
C ALA A 49 -14.59 5.36 -38.87
N VAL A 50 -14.11 5.46 -37.63
CA VAL A 50 -14.78 4.91 -36.46
C VAL A 50 -16.11 5.66 -36.37
N SER A 51 -17.22 4.96 -36.60
CA SER A 51 -18.54 5.57 -36.47
C SER A 51 -18.84 5.83 -34.99
N ASP A 52 -19.51 6.93 -34.69
CA ASP A 52 -19.94 7.29 -33.32
C ASP A 52 -20.74 6.15 -32.65
N ALA A 53 -21.47 5.36 -33.43
CA ALA A 53 -22.17 4.17 -32.94
C ALA A 53 -21.24 3.08 -32.37
N LYS A 54 -20.00 2.98 -32.84
CA LYS A 54 -19.00 2.04 -32.30
C LYS A 54 -18.38 2.58 -31.00
N ILE A 55 -18.26 3.90 -30.89
CA ILE A 55 -17.83 4.58 -29.67
C ILE A 55 -18.91 4.47 -28.60
N ASP A 56 -20.19 4.69 -28.94
CA ASP A 56 -21.32 4.54 -28.02
C ASP A 56 -21.49 3.09 -27.56
N ALA A 57 -21.25 2.11 -28.44
CA ALA A 57 -21.26 0.70 -28.08
C ALA A 57 -20.11 0.36 -27.13
N GLU A 58 -18.88 0.81 -27.39
CA GLU A 58 -17.73 0.59 -26.50
C GLU A 58 -17.88 1.32 -25.16
N ILE A 59 -18.49 2.52 -25.13
CA ILE A 59 -18.82 3.24 -23.89
C ILE A 59 -19.90 2.50 -23.11
N THR A 60 -20.94 2.00 -23.79
CA THR A 60 -22.01 1.23 -23.16
C THR A 60 -21.48 -0.10 -22.61
N ASP A 61 -20.56 -0.75 -23.33
CA ASP A 61 -19.92 -1.99 -22.88
C ASP A 61 -18.95 -1.74 -21.72
N ALA A 62 -18.23 -0.61 -21.71
CA ALA A 62 -17.38 -0.19 -20.59
C ALA A 62 -18.20 0.21 -19.33
N LEU A 63 -19.39 0.78 -19.52
CA LEU A 63 -20.30 1.14 -18.43
C LEU A 63 -21.11 -0.06 -17.90
N ASN A 64 -21.29 -1.10 -18.72
CA ASN A 64 -21.97 -2.35 -18.34
C ASN A 64 -21.01 -3.48 -18.00
N ALA A 65 -19.69 -3.25 -18.09
CA ALA A 65 -18.71 -4.22 -17.64
C ALA A 65 -18.94 -4.46 -16.14
N PRO A 66 -19.16 -5.73 -15.71
CA PRO A 66 -19.37 -6.03 -14.31
C PRO A 66 -18.11 -5.66 -13.55
N THR A 67 -18.16 -4.51 -12.89
CA THR A 67 -17.15 -4.15 -11.90
C THR A 67 -17.35 -5.14 -10.76
N PRO A 68 -16.30 -5.81 -10.26
CA PRO A 68 -16.42 -6.65 -9.07
C PRO A 68 -17.12 -5.81 -8.00
N ASN A 69 -18.26 -6.30 -7.50
CA ASN A 69 -19.04 -5.58 -6.52
C ASN A 69 -18.14 -5.40 -5.30
N GLN A 70 -17.77 -4.16 -4.96
CA GLN A 70 -16.84 -3.91 -3.85
C GLN A 70 -17.32 -4.53 -2.53
N THR A 71 -18.64 -4.66 -2.37
CA THR A 71 -19.28 -5.32 -1.23
C THR A 71 -18.96 -6.82 -1.15
N ASP A 72 -18.92 -7.52 -2.29
CA ASP A 72 -18.67 -8.96 -2.31
C ASP A 72 -17.20 -9.26 -1.99
N VAL A 73 -16.28 -8.44 -2.51
CA VAL A 73 -14.84 -8.52 -2.19
C VAL A 73 -14.59 -8.20 -0.71
N GLN A 74 -15.28 -7.21 -0.15
CA GLN A 74 -15.16 -6.85 1.26
C GLN A 74 -15.65 -7.98 2.17
N ALA A 75 -16.78 -8.61 1.83
CA ALA A 75 -17.34 -9.72 2.59
C ALA A 75 -16.45 -10.98 2.53
N GLU A 76 -15.81 -11.24 1.39
CA GLU A 76 -14.84 -12.33 1.25
C GLU A 76 -13.61 -12.10 2.13
N LEU A 77 -13.03 -10.89 2.08
CA LEU A 77 -11.90 -10.52 2.95
C LEU A 77 -12.24 -10.58 4.43
N GLU A 78 -13.45 -10.18 4.81
CA GLU A 78 -13.93 -10.32 6.19
C GLU A 78 -14.03 -11.79 6.59
N GLY A 79 -14.60 -12.63 5.73
CA GLY A 79 -14.65 -14.09 5.94
C GLY A 79 -13.26 -14.70 6.13
N GLU A 80 -12.30 -14.37 5.25
CA GLU A 80 -10.92 -14.84 5.37
C GLU A 80 -10.24 -14.34 6.65
N ALA A 81 -10.48 -13.08 7.04
CA ALA A 81 -9.95 -12.53 8.28
C ALA A 81 -10.50 -13.28 9.50
N GLU A 82 -11.81 -13.53 9.54
CA GLU A 82 -12.45 -14.26 10.64
C GLU A 82 -12.00 -15.73 10.70
N ASP A 83 -11.79 -16.38 9.55
CA ASP A 83 -11.24 -17.74 9.47
C ASP A 83 -9.82 -17.81 10.08
N ILE A 84 -8.98 -16.80 9.79
CA ILE A 84 -7.63 -16.70 10.38
C ILE A 84 -7.72 -16.45 11.88
N LEU A 85 -8.62 -15.58 12.34
CA LEU A 85 -8.82 -15.31 13.77
C LEU A 85 -9.33 -16.54 14.52
N ALA A 86 -10.25 -17.30 13.91
CA ALA A 86 -10.76 -18.56 14.46
C ALA A 86 -9.68 -19.65 14.53
N LYS A 87 -8.78 -19.70 13.54
CA LYS A 87 -7.63 -20.62 13.50
C LYS A 87 -6.55 -20.26 14.53
N TYR A 88 -6.43 -18.98 14.89
CA TYR A 88 -5.40 -18.47 15.80
C TYR A 88 -5.96 -17.53 16.90
N PRO A 89 -6.86 -18.02 17.77
CA PRO A 89 -7.60 -17.15 18.70
C PRO A 89 -6.72 -16.47 19.75
N ASN A 90 -5.60 -17.10 20.11
CA ASN A 90 -4.69 -16.61 21.15
C ASN A 90 -3.54 -15.74 20.60
N LYS A 91 -3.49 -15.50 19.28
CA LYS A 91 -2.43 -14.66 18.69
C LYS A 91 -2.76 -13.18 18.80
N THR A 92 -1.75 -12.40 19.16
CA THR A 92 -1.76 -10.93 19.03
C THR A 92 -1.71 -10.52 17.55
N ALA A 93 -2.05 -9.27 17.23
CA ALA A 93 -1.99 -8.83 15.83
C ALA A 93 -0.58 -8.91 15.26
N ASN A 94 0.45 -8.61 16.06
CA ASN A 94 1.85 -8.81 15.67
C ASN A 94 2.17 -10.27 15.33
N GLU A 95 1.63 -11.24 16.06
CA GLU A 95 1.85 -12.67 15.75
C GLU A 95 1.05 -13.12 14.53
N LEU A 96 -0.13 -12.54 14.29
CA LEU A 96 -0.94 -12.78 13.10
C LEU A 96 -0.23 -12.30 11.84
N LEU A 97 0.44 -11.14 11.86
CA LEU A 97 1.25 -10.65 10.73
C LEU A 97 2.46 -11.55 10.38
N ASN A 98 2.80 -12.49 11.26
CA ASN A 98 3.86 -13.49 11.05
C ASN A 98 3.32 -14.87 10.63
N VAL A 99 2.00 -15.05 10.54
CA VAL A 99 1.40 -16.25 9.94
C VAL A 99 1.79 -16.30 8.45
N PRO A 100 2.16 -17.46 7.88
CA PRO A 100 2.70 -17.52 6.52
C PRO A 100 1.83 -16.86 5.45
N GLU A 101 0.52 -17.10 5.49
CA GLU A 101 -0.46 -16.53 4.54
C GLU A 101 -0.53 -15.00 4.66
N VAL A 102 -0.72 -14.49 5.87
CA VAL A 102 -0.78 -13.04 6.17
C VAL A 102 0.55 -12.35 5.88
N ASN A 103 1.68 -12.99 6.22
CA ASN A 103 3.01 -12.43 6.02
C ASN A 103 3.37 -12.31 4.54
N ALA A 104 2.94 -13.28 3.72
CA ALA A 104 3.09 -13.22 2.27
C ALA A 104 2.29 -12.04 1.69
N ALA A 105 1.00 -11.96 2.04
CA ALA A 105 0.12 -10.87 1.61
C ALA A 105 0.65 -9.49 2.05
N LEU A 106 1.12 -9.37 3.29
CA LEU A 106 1.74 -8.15 3.82
C LEU A 106 2.96 -7.74 3.00
N LYS A 107 3.87 -8.66 2.67
CA LYS A 107 5.06 -8.35 1.85
C LYS A 107 4.67 -7.86 0.46
N VAL A 108 3.66 -8.46 -0.15
CA VAL A 108 3.16 -8.04 -1.46
C VAL A 108 2.57 -6.63 -1.37
N GLY A 109 1.65 -6.39 -0.41
CA GLY A 109 1.03 -5.10 -0.19
C GLY A 109 2.04 -3.99 0.12
N LEU A 110 3.03 -4.26 0.98
CA LEU A 110 4.10 -3.31 1.30
C LEU A 110 5.05 -3.05 0.12
N THR A 111 5.29 -4.06 -0.72
CA THR A 111 6.09 -3.88 -1.95
C THR A 111 5.38 -2.95 -2.92
N LYS A 112 4.07 -3.15 -3.15
CA LYS A 112 3.24 -2.26 -3.97
C LYS A 112 3.17 -0.85 -3.37
N LEU A 113 2.99 -0.73 -2.05
CA LEU A 113 2.98 0.56 -1.35
C LEU A 113 4.30 1.32 -1.52
N GLY A 114 5.44 0.60 -1.50
CA GLY A 114 6.76 1.17 -1.70
C GLY A 114 6.97 1.80 -3.08
N GLN A 115 6.19 1.39 -4.08
CA GLN A 115 6.20 1.94 -5.45
C GLN A 115 5.26 3.16 -5.59
N GLU A 116 4.30 3.32 -4.68
CA GLU A 116 3.24 4.34 -4.72
C GLU A 116 3.58 5.53 -3.81
N LYS A 117 4.31 6.51 -4.33
CA LYS A 117 4.72 7.70 -3.56
C LYS A 117 3.53 8.46 -2.97
N ARG A 118 2.44 8.60 -3.74
CA ARG A 118 1.22 9.32 -3.30
C ARG A 118 0.62 8.71 -2.02
N LEU A 119 0.58 7.39 -1.95
CA LEU A 119 0.05 6.66 -0.79
C LEU A 119 0.98 6.77 0.42
N GLN A 120 2.30 6.74 0.20
CA GLN A 120 3.27 6.99 1.26
C GLN A 120 3.12 8.42 1.83
N ASP A 121 2.94 9.41 0.96
CA ASP A 121 2.72 10.80 1.35
C ASP A 121 1.41 10.95 2.15
N GLN A 122 0.35 10.21 1.80
CA GLN A 122 -0.91 10.21 2.56
C GLN A 122 -0.72 9.75 4.01
N ILE A 123 0.04 8.67 4.24
CA ILE A 123 0.38 8.22 5.60
C ILE A 123 1.18 9.31 6.33
N ASN A 124 2.22 9.85 5.69
CA ASN A 124 3.08 10.86 6.31
C ASN A 124 2.30 12.14 6.67
N ASN A 125 1.41 12.59 5.77
CA ASN A 125 0.62 13.80 5.97
C ASN A 125 -0.40 13.61 7.10
N SER A 126 -1.00 12.42 7.24
CA SER A 126 -1.88 12.12 8.37
C SER A 126 -1.14 12.25 9.72
N ALA A 127 0.06 11.68 9.82
CA ALA A 127 0.89 11.78 11.01
C ALA A 127 1.31 13.23 11.33
N GLN A 128 1.72 13.98 10.30
CA GLN A 128 2.13 15.38 10.44
C GLN A 128 0.96 16.28 10.85
N MET A 129 -0.23 16.05 10.31
CA MET A 129 -1.42 16.82 10.67
C MET A 129 -1.76 16.62 12.15
N VAL A 130 -1.85 15.37 12.61
CA VAL A 130 -2.14 15.07 14.01
C VAL A 130 -1.02 15.56 14.93
N ALA A 131 0.24 15.46 14.52
CA ALA A 131 1.38 16.03 15.24
C ALA A 131 1.22 17.54 15.46
N LYS A 132 0.90 18.30 14.40
CA LYS A 132 0.69 19.75 14.49
C LYS A 132 -0.48 20.10 15.41
N MET A 133 -1.58 19.35 15.33
CA MET A 133 -2.72 19.53 16.22
C MET A 133 -2.38 19.25 17.69
N LYS A 134 -1.44 18.33 17.95
CA LYS A 134 -0.91 18.04 19.29
C LYS A 134 0.16 19.05 19.75
N GLY A 135 0.53 20.02 18.92
CA GLY A 135 1.56 21.02 19.22
C GLY A 135 3.01 20.55 19.00
N LEU A 136 3.22 19.44 18.28
CA LEU A 136 4.54 19.02 17.80
C LEU A 136 4.89 19.75 16.49
N SER A 137 6.17 19.77 16.08
CA SER A 137 6.57 20.48 14.85
C SER A 137 5.82 19.96 13.61
N GLY A 138 5.70 18.62 13.51
CA GLY A 138 5.06 17.96 12.37
C GLY A 138 5.77 18.22 11.05
N ASP A 139 7.07 18.53 11.09
CA ASP A 139 7.90 18.61 9.89
C ASP A 139 8.08 17.23 9.25
N PRO A 140 8.28 17.16 7.92
CA PRO A 140 8.53 15.90 7.25
C PRO A 140 9.70 15.14 7.87
N GLY A 141 9.47 13.89 8.25
CA GLY A 141 10.48 13.04 8.86
C GLY A 141 10.65 13.19 10.37
N THR A 142 10.04 14.19 11.03
CA THR A 142 10.24 14.43 12.47
C THR A 142 9.22 13.72 13.36
N VAL A 143 8.16 13.14 12.79
CA VAL A 143 7.14 12.41 13.55
C VAL A 143 6.84 11.04 12.94
N GLY A 144 6.30 10.13 13.73
CA GLY A 144 5.92 8.78 13.34
C GLY A 144 4.62 8.33 13.98
N ILE A 145 3.94 7.40 13.32
CA ILE A 145 2.75 6.71 13.85
C ILE A 145 3.25 5.46 14.59
N ASP A 146 2.85 5.32 15.84
CA ASP A 146 3.11 4.13 16.65
C ASP A 146 1.79 3.44 17.01
N MET A 147 1.51 2.31 16.36
CA MET A 147 0.31 1.50 16.55
C MET A 147 0.61 0.37 17.54
N ASP A 148 -0.17 0.26 18.61
CA ASP A 148 -0.01 -0.77 19.64
C ASP A 148 -0.67 -2.09 19.21
N ILE A 149 -0.15 -2.68 18.13
CA ILE A 149 -0.66 -3.91 17.52
C ILE A 149 -0.63 -5.13 18.45
N LYS A 150 0.02 -5.04 19.61
CA LYS A 150 0.02 -6.11 20.62
C LYS A 150 -1.30 -6.16 21.40
N ASN A 151 -1.92 -5.00 21.60
CA ASN A 151 -3.11 -4.84 22.42
C ASN A 151 -4.40 -4.66 21.59
N TYR A 152 -4.35 -4.95 20.29
CA TYR A 152 -5.53 -4.91 19.44
C TYR A 152 -6.60 -5.87 19.92
N ASN A 153 -7.84 -5.38 19.98
CA ASN A 153 -9.02 -6.21 20.20
C ASN A 153 -9.38 -7.01 18.92
N HIS A 154 -10.43 -7.82 19.00
CA HIS A 154 -10.88 -8.67 17.87
C HIS A 154 -11.16 -7.85 16.62
N ASP A 155 -11.99 -6.81 16.72
CA ASP A 155 -12.39 -5.97 15.60
C ASP A 155 -11.19 -5.30 14.91
N GLN A 156 -10.24 -4.80 15.69
CA GLN A 156 -9.00 -4.20 15.17
C GLN A 156 -8.12 -5.23 14.47
N LYS A 157 -8.02 -6.46 15.00
CA LYS A 157 -7.30 -7.53 14.32
C LYS A 157 -8.00 -7.90 13.00
N SER A 158 -9.33 -7.97 12.98
CA SER A 158 -10.12 -8.27 11.78
C SER A 158 -9.90 -7.21 10.69
N ARG A 159 -10.06 -5.92 11.01
CA ARG A 159 -9.79 -4.81 10.06
C ARG A 159 -8.36 -4.82 9.55
N MET A 160 -7.38 -5.07 10.43
CA MET A 160 -5.97 -5.17 10.03
C MET A 160 -5.75 -6.34 9.06
N LEU A 161 -6.33 -7.51 9.34
CA LEU A 161 -6.22 -8.68 8.49
C LEU A 161 -6.88 -8.44 7.13
N GLN A 162 -8.09 -7.90 7.07
CA GLN A 162 -8.76 -7.53 5.82
C GLN A 162 -7.88 -6.61 4.95
N ALA A 163 -7.29 -5.58 5.57
CA ALA A 163 -6.41 -4.65 4.87
C ALA A 163 -5.16 -5.34 4.31
N VAL A 164 -4.55 -6.26 5.09
CA VAL A 164 -3.34 -6.99 4.69
C VAL A 164 -3.63 -8.05 3.63
N LEU A 165 -4.68 -8.84 3.81
CA LEU A 165 -5.10 -9.93 2.92
C LEU A 165 -5.55 -9.41 1.56
N SER A 166 -6.06 -8.18 1.49
CA SER A 166 -6.41 -7.54 0.20
C SER A 166 -5.23 -7.39 -0.75
N GLU A 167 -3.99 -7.41 -0.23
CA GLU A 167 -2.75 -7.08 -0.93
C GLU A 167 -2.79 -5.72 -1.67
N ASP A 168 -3.77 -4.87 -1.38
CA ASP A 168 -3.97 -3.57 -2.01
C ASP A 168 -3.33 -2.49 -1.14
N PRO A 169 -2.31 -1.76 -1.65
CA PRO A 169 -1.68 -0.69 -0.89
C PRO A 169 -2.67 0.40 -0.46
N LYS A 170 -3.77 0.61 -1.20
CA LYS A 170 -4.82 1.58 -0.81
C LYS A 170 -5.55 1.12 0.45
N GLN A 171 -5.89 -0.16 0.56
CA GLN A 171 -6.56 -0.71 1.75
C GLN A 171 -5.66 -0.63 2.98
N ILE A 172 -4.36 -0.93 2.84
CA ILE A 172 -3.38 -0.76 3.92
C ILE A 172 -3.31 0.70 4.38
N VAL A 173 -3.26 1.66 3.44
CA VAL A 173 -3.24 3.08 3.76
C VAL A 173 -4.55 3.53 4.40
N SER A 174 -5.70 3.10 3.86
CA SER A 174 -7.01 3.40 4.42
C SER A 174 -7.12 2.91 5.86
N PHE A 175 -6.68 1.69 6.16
CA PHE A 175 -6.62 1.17 7.51
C PHE A 175 -5.76 2.05 8.43
N ILE A 176 -4.51 2.34 8.05
CA ILE A 176 -3.60 3.16 8.88
C ILE A 176 -4.18 4.55 9.12
N THR A 177 -4.66 5.21 8.06
CA THR A 177 -5.22 6.57 8.17
C THR A 177 -6.56 6.60 8.90
N GLY A 178 -7.36 5.54 8.83
CA GLY A 178 -8.57 5.35 9.62
C GLY A 178 -8.26 5.26 11.11
N GLU A 179 -7.33 4.40 11.51
CA GLU A 179 -6.90 4.28 12.91
C GLU A 179 -6.31 5.60 13.44
N VAL A 180 -5.54 6.33 12.61
CA VAL A 180 -5.06 7.67 12.98
C VAL A 180 -6.22 8.67 13.11
N GLY A 181 -7.19 8.62 12.19
CA GLY A 181 -8.38 9.47 12.18
C GLY A 181 -9.25 9.29 13.43
N GLU A 182 -9.49 8.05 13.83
CA GLU A 182 -10.21 7.70 15.06
C GLU A 182 -9.48 8.17 16.31
N ALA A 183 -8.14 8.19 16.28
CA ALA A 183 -7.33 8.63 17.41
C ALA A 183 -7.25 10.16 17.57
N VAL A 184 -7.59 10.95 16.54
CA VAL A 184 -7.40 12.41 16.55
C VAL A 184 -8.06 13.09 17.74
N PRO A 185 -9.35 12.84 18.08
CA PRO A 185 -10.02 13.54 19.18
C PRO A 185 -9.28 13.34 20.50
N GLU A 186 -8.92 12.11 20.84
CA GLU A 186 -8.22 11.78 22.08
C GLU A 186 -6.80 12.39 22.11
N LEU A 187 -6.06 12.26 21.01
CA LEU A 187 -4.67 12.76 20.94
C LEU A 187 -4.58 14.29 20.98
N THR A 188 -5.64 15.01 20.59
CA THR A 188 -5.59 16.46 20.40
C THR A 188 -6.48 17.23 21.37
N LEU A 189 -7.73 16.81 21.57
CA LEU A 189 -8.68 17.49 22.46
C LEU A 189 -8.50 17.05 23.91
N GLU A 190 -8.24 15.76 24.13
CA GLU A 190 -8.04 15.19 25.47
C GLU A 190 -6.57 15.20 25.90
N GLY A 191 -5.66 15.49 24.95
CA GLY A 191 -4.23 15.55 25.20
C GLY A 191 -3.61 14.18 25.52
N ALA A 192 -4.26 13.09 25.11
CA ALA A 192 -3.80 11.74 25.39
C ALA A 192 -2.42 11.48 24.76
N ALA A 193 -1.54 10.81 25.50
CA ALA A 193 -0.25 10.38 24.96
C ALA A 193 -0.42 9.29 23.89
N ARG A 194 -1.42 8.43 24.07
CA ARG A 194 -1.87 7.35 23.18
C ARG A 194 -3.40 7.28 23.28
N ALA A 195 -4.08 7.14 22.15
CA ALA A 195 -5.53 6.97 22.10
C ALA A 195 -5.96 5.56 22.52
N SER A 196 -7.24 5.40 22.85
CA SER A 196 -7.86 4.15 23.27
C SER A 196 -7.74 3.02 22.24
N ASN A 197 -7.76 3.36 20.95
CA ASN A 197 -7.50 2.43 19.86
C ASN A 197 -6.01 2.04 19.73
N GLY A 198 -5.15 2.54 20.61
CA GLY A 198 -3.75 2.18 20.67
C GLY A 198 -2.89 2.92 19.65
N VAL A 199 -3.33 4.03 19.06
CA VAL A 199 -2.48 4.88 18.21
C VAL A 199 -1.81 5.99 19.02
N ALA A 200 -0.53 6.25 18.73
CA ALA A 200 0.17 7.43 19.21
C ALA A 200 0.97 8.09 18.09
N ILE A 201 1.11 9.41 18.17
CA ILE A 201 2.06 10.18 17.36
C ILE A 201 3.28 10.51 18.21
N ARG A 202 4.45 10.08 17.74
CA ARG A 202 5.75 10.25 18.43
C ARG A 202 6.70 11.08 17.59
N GLU A 203 7.58 11.81 18.24
CA GLU A 203 8.72 12.42 17.56
C GLU A 203 9.75 11.35 17.21
N ASN A 204 10.28 11.43 15.99
CA ASN A 204 11.42 10.62 15.60
C ASN A 204 12.68 11.26 16.20
N PRO A 205 13.60 10.45 16.77
CA PRO A 205 14.88 10.99 17.21
C PRO A 205 15.59 11.65 16.04
N ALA A 206 16.24 12.78 16.30
CA ALA A 206 17.04 13.46 15.29
C ALA A 206 18.09 12.48 14.72
N PRO A 207 18.36 12.51 13.40
CA PRO A 207 19.35 11.61 12.80
C PRO A 207 20.69 11.78 13.54
N ALA A 208 21.25 10.66 14.00
CA ALA A 208 22.57 10.64 14.61
C ALA A 208 23.60 11.18 13.59
N LYS A 209 24.42 12.15 14.03
CA LYS A 209 25.45 12.78 13.22
C LYS A 209 26.61 11.83 12.92
#